data_AF-A0A292RPE1-F1
#
_entry.id   AF-A0A292RPE1-F1
#
_cell.length_a   1.000
_cell.length_b   1.000
_cell.length_c   1.000
_cell.angle_alpha   90.00
_cell.angle_beta   90.00
_cell.angle_gamma   90.00
#
_symmetry.space_group_name_H-M   'P 1'
#
loop_
_entity.id
_entity.type
_entity.pdbx_description
1 polymer ?
#
loop_
_entity_poly.entity_id
_entity_poly.type
_entity_poly.pdbx_seq_one_letter_code
_entity_poly.pdbx_strand_id
1 'polypeptide(L)'
;MIKEQLFEDLYDKLPDVGNFVIFGACATGEKILNDLKIYKPLTKVIGFIDNAVDGTFCSLPVWTLKEFTDFPKENYDMVIMGTRKDFSTVNSILDLYDIPFLIQTPFISDYYRDVLQVLNENNLEKVINIFEEKEDKDLYKLIFKIR
;
A
#
# COMPACT_ATOMS: atom_id res chain seq x y z
N MET A 1 16.59 -1.29 -3.90
CA MET A 1 15.60 -0.34 -4.44
C MET A 1 14.14 -0.70 -4.15
N ILE A 2 13.50 -1.71 -4.78
CA ILE A 2 12.05 -2.00 -4.54
C ILE A 2 11.79 -2.33 -3.06
N LYS A 3 12.62 -3.20 -2.48
CA LYS A 3 12.49 -3.57 -1.06
C LYS A 3 12.72 -2.38 -0.13
N GLU A 4 13.72 -1.54 -0.39
CA GLU A 4 13.97 -0.34 0.41
C GLU A 4 12.79 0.63 0.34
N GLN A 5 12.32 0.92 -0.87
CA GLN A 5 11.17 1.80 -1.06
C GLN A 5 9.88 1.22 -0.45
N LEU A 6 9.70 -0.10 -0.49
CA LEU A 6 8.60 -0.78 0.20
C LEU A 6 8.66 -0.57 1.73
N PHE A 7 9.86 -0.59 2.30
CA PHE A 7 10.03 -0.33 3.73
C PHE A 7 9.80 1.14 4.05
N GLU A 8 10.43 2.05 3.32
CA GLU A 8 10.27 3.50 3.50
C GLU A 8 8.81 3.95 3.34
N ASP A 9 8.11 3.43 2.33
CA ASP A 9 6.75 3.89 2.02
C ASP A 9 5.68 3.26 2.91
N LEU A 10 5.91 2.05 3.44
CA LEU A 10 4.93 1.29 4.21
C LEU A 10 5.45 0.86 5.58
N TYR A 11 6.42 -0.06 5.64
CA TYR A 11 6.74 -0.76 6.89
C TYR A 11 7.39 0.11 7.97
N ASP A 12 8.26 1.05 7.60
CA ASP A 12 8.95 1.92 8.56
C ASP A 12 8.00 2.95 9.19
N LYS A 13 6.83 3.18 8.57
CA LYS A 13 5.77 4.06 9.07
C LYS A 13 4.78 3.35 10.00
N LEU A 14 4.82 2.02 10.06
CA LEU A 14 3.95 1.23 10.91
C LEU A 14 4.60 0.99 12.28
N PRO A 15 3.83 1.06 13.39
CA PRO A 15 4.29 0.60 14.70
C PRO A 15 4.81 -0.85 14.64
N ASP A 16 5.80 -1.17 15.47
CA ASP A 16 6.34 -2.53 15.55
C ASP A 16 5.38 -3.52 16.23
N VAL A 17 4.47 -3.02 17.06
CA VAL A 17 3.41 -3.78 17.75
C VAL A 17 2.10 -3.00 17.62
N GLY A 18 1.01 -3.71 17.37
CA GLY A 18 -0.32 -3.09 17.29
C GLY A 18 -1.35 -3.96 16.57
N ASN A 19 -2.61 -3.58 16.72
CA ASN A 19 -3.76 -4.12 16.02
C ASN A 19 -4.07 -3.25 14.80
N PHE A 20 -3.94 -3.82 13.60
CA PHE A 20 -4.19 -3.12 12.35
C PHE A 20 -5.45 -3.62 11.66
N VAL A 21 -6.03 -2.75 10.85
CA VAL A 21 -7.17 -3.06 10.00
C VAL A 21 -6.79 -2.72 8.56
N ILE A 22 -7.14 -3.55 7.58
CA ILE A 22 -6.83 -3.26 6.18
C ILE A 22 -8.09 -2.78 5.46
N PHE A 23 -8.05 -1.60 4.84
CA PHE A 23 -9.15 -1.13 4.01
C PHE A 23 -9.05 -1.75 2.62
N GLY A 24 -9.93 -2.71 2.32
CA GLY A 24 -10.04 -3.41 1.05
C GLY A 24 -9.85 -4.92 1.21
N ALA A 25 -10.97 -5.66 1.30
CA ALA A 25 -10.99 -7.12 1.37
C ALA A 25 -10.81 -7.73 -0.04
N CYS A 26 -9.61 -7.57 -0.59
CA CYS A 26 -9.28 -7.93 -1.96
C CYS A 26 -7.87 -8.54 -2.07
N ALA A 27 -7.45 -8.93 -3.27
CA ALA A 27 -6.11 -9.49 -3.51
C ALA A 27 -4.97 -8.58 -3.02
N THR A 28 -5.09 -7.26 -3.17
CA THR A 28 -4.11 -6.31 -2.62
C THR A 28 -4.09 -6.35 -1.08
N GLY A 29 -5.26 -6.37 -0.44
CA GLY A 29 -5.35 -6.49 1.02
C GLY A 29 -4.78 -7.80 1.56
N GLU A 30 -5.02 -8.92 0.86
CA GLU A 30 -4.43 -10.21 1.20
C GLU A 30 -2.90 -10.21 1.11
N LYS A 31 -2.32 -9.60 0.07
CA LYS A 31 -0.86 -9.50 -0.06
C LYS A 31 -0.25 -8.65 1.05
N ILE A 32 -0.87 -7.51 1.39
CA ILE A 32 -0.45 -6.68 2.53
C ILE A 32 -0.51 -7.49 3.83
N LEU A 33 -1.60 -8.23 4.07
CA LEU A 33 -1.74 -9.12 5.23
C LEU A 33 -0.59 -10.15 5.30
N ASN A 34 -0.24 -10.76 4.18
CA ASN A 34 0.79 -11.79 4.14
C ASN A 34 2.20 -11.20 4.34
N ASP A 35 2.49 -10.05 3.76
CA ASP A 35 3.78 -9.39 3.96
C ASP A 35 3.94 -8.86 5.40
N LEU A 36 2.88 -8.37 6.04
CA LEU A 36 2.89 -7.95 7.45
C LEU A 36 3.31 -9.10 8.38
N LYS A 37 2.88 -10.34 8.12
CA LYS A 37 3.30 -11.52 8.90
C LYS A 37 4.81 -11.77 8.81
N ILE A 38 5.44 -11.33 7.72
CA ILE A 38 6.87 -11.52 7.47
C ILE A 38 7.67 -10.34 8.04
N TYR A 39 7.26 -9.11 7.73
CA TYR A 39 8.03 -7.90 7.99
C TYR A 39 7.67 -7.21 9.31
N LYS A 40 6.46 -7.42 9.85
CA LYS A 40 5.97 -6.87 11.12
C LYS A 40 5.27 -7.96 11.95
N PRO A 41 5.95 -9.07 12.30
CA PRO A 41 5.34 -10.27 12.89
C PRO A 41 4.70 -10.07 14.27
N LEU A 42 5.03 -8.98 14.97
CA LEU A 42 4.44 -8.63 16.28
C LEU A 42 3.18 -7.78 16.15
N THR A 43 2.80 -7.40 14.94
CA THR A 43 1.54 -6.73 14.63
C THR A 43 0.47 -7.77 14.34
N LYS A 44 -0.80 -7.40 14.54
CA LYS A 44 -1.94 -8.26 14.31
C LYS A 44 -2.94 -7.56 13.41
N VAL A 45 -3.23 -8.12 12.24
CA VAL A 45 -4.38 -7.68 11.46
C VAL A 45 -5.63 -8.29 12.07
N ILE A 46 -6.58 -7.46 12.52
CA ILE A 46 -7.79 -7.90 13.22
C ILE A 46 -9.02 -8.01 12.31
N GLY A 47 -8.95 -7.45 11.10
CA GLY A 47 -10.05 -7.48 10.14
C GLY A 47 -9.81 -6.58 8.94
N PHE A 48 -10.83 -6.50 8.10
CA PHE A 48 -10.86 -5.68 6.90
C PHE A 48 -12.03 -4.70 6.92
N ILE A 49 -11.88 -3.61 6.18
CA ILE A 49 -13.00 -2.72 5.85
C ILE A 49 -13.31 -2.88 4.37
N ASP A 50 -14.54 -3.23 4.03
CA ASP A 50 -15.01 -3.28 2.65
C ASP A 50 -16.53 -3.12 2.61
N ASN A 51 -17.05 -2.35 1.66
CA ASN A 51 -18.49 -2.13 1.51
C ASN A 51 -19.13 -3.10 0.50
N ALA A 52 -18.32 -3.85 -0.26
CA ALA A 52 -18.79 -4.79 -1.27
C ALA A 52 -18.62 -6.26 -0.86
N VAL A 53 -17.77 -6.54 0.15
CA VAL A 53 -17.57 -7.87 0.73
C VAL A 53 -18.21 -7.91 2.10
N ASP A 54 -19.02 -8.93 2.35
CA ASP A 54 -19.70 -9.16 3.64
C ASP A 54 -19.18 -10.47 4.29
N GLY A 55 -19.23 -10.52 5.62
CA GLY A 55 -18.83 -11.67 6.43
C GLY A 55 -17.33 -11.70 6.72
N THR A 56 -16.59 -12.61 6.07
CA THR A 56 -15.19 -12.88 6.38
C THR A 56 -14.30 -12.94 5.14
N PHE A 57 -13.08 -12.44 5.25
CA PHE A 57 -12.03 -12.52 4.24
C PHE A 57 -10.71 -12.95 4.89
N CYS A 58 -10.01 -13.93 4.30
CA CYS A 58 -8.82 -14.55 4.91
C CYS A 58 -9.04 -15.00 6.38
N SER A 59 -10.24 -15.51 6.68
CA SER A 59 -10.67 -15.92 8.04
C SER A 59 -10.72 -14.80 9.08
N LEU A 60 -10.74 -13.54 8.64
CA LEU A 60 -10.90 -12.36 9.47
C LEU A 60 -12.23 -11.67 9.17
N PRO A 61 -12.85 -10.97 10.13
CA PRO A 61 -14.08 -10.24 9.90
C PRO A 61 -13.88 -9.12 8.87
N VAL A 62 -14.94 -8.84 8.12
CA VAL A 62 -15.04 -7.67 7.24
C VAL A 62 -16.16 -6.78 7.77
N TRP A 63 -15.84 -5.50 7.99
CA TRP A 63 -16.81 -4.48 8.36
C TRP A 63 -17.07 -3.57 7.16
N THR A 64 -18.31 -3.13 7.00
CA THR A 64 -18.57 -1.94 6.18
C THR A 64 -17.94 -0.72 6.82
N LEU A 65 -17.66 0.32 6.03
CA LEU A 65 -17.14 1.58 6.57
C LEU A 65 -18.03 2.17 7.67
N LYS A 66 -19.36 2.01 7.54
CA LYS A 66 -20.33 2.46 8.53
C LYS A 66 -20.17 1.71 9.86
N GLU A 67 -20.07 0.39 9.81
CA GLU A 67 -19.86 -0.42 11.03
C GLU A 67 -18.51 -0.11 11.66
N PHE A 68 -17.48 0.13 10.84
CA PHE A 68 -16.15 0.44 11.34
C PHE A 68 -16.07 1.81 12.03
N THR A 69 -16.81 2.82 11.57
CA THR A 69 -16.85 4.12 12.26
C THR A 69 -17.45 4.05 13.66
N ASP A 70 -18.26 3.03 13.94
CA ASP A 70 -18.82 2.76 15.28
C ASP A 70 -17.95 1.75 16.08
N PHE A 71 -16.88 1.21 15.48
CA PHE A 71 -16.01 0.23 16.12
C PHE A 71 -15.14 0.90 17.20
N PRO A 72 -14.97 0.30 18.40
CA PRO A 72 -14.25 0.94 19.49
C PRO A 72 -12.79 1.23 19.12
N LYS A 73 -12.37 2.49 19.26
CA LYS A 73 -11.05 2.98 18.82
C LYS A 73 -9.89 2.34 19.57
N GLU A 74 -10.12 1.89 20.79
CA GLU A 74 -9.13 1.19 21.62
C GLU A 74 -8.76 -0.21 21.07
N ASN A 75 -9.54 -0.74 20.13
CA ASN A 75 -9.30 -2.08 19.58
C ASN A 75 -8.32 -2.09 18.40
N TYR A 76 -8.01 -0.94 17.81
CA TYR A 76 -7.12 -0.82 16.67
C TYR A 76 -6.23 0.41 16.77
N ASP A 77 -5.01 0.29 16.25
CA ASP A 77 -4.02 1.37 16.26
C ASP A 77 -4.02 2.14 14.93
N MET A 78 -4.29 1.44 13.81
CA MET A 78 -4.21 2.04 12.48
C MET A 78 -4.97 1.25 11.40
N VAL A 79 -5.49 1.99 10.41
CA VAL A 79 -5.99 1.45 9.15
C VAL A 79 -4.92 1.53 8.05
N ILE A 80 -4.66 0.43 7.36
CA ILE A 80 -3.74 0.38 6.21
C ILE A 80 -4.56 0.36 4.93
N MET A 81 -4.30 1.31 4.04
CA MET A 81 -5.05 1.45 2.79
C MET A 81 -4.64 0.38 1.75
N GLY A 82 -5.60 -0.48 1.37
CA GLY A 82 -5.49 -1.46 0.29
C GLY A 82 -6.36 -1.15 -0.93
N THR A 83 -7.25 -0.17 -0.86
CA THR A 83 -8.10 0.30 -1.96
C THR A 83 -7.48 1.46 -2.73
N ARG A 84 -7.76 1.54 -4.04
CA ARG A 84 -7.40 2.68 -4.92
C ARG A 84 -8.61 3.53 -5.29
N LYS A 85 -9.80 2.94 -5.31
CA LYS A 85 -11.01 3.63 -5.76
C LYS A 85 -11.45 4.59 -4.67
N ASP A 86 -11.75 5.82 -5.07
CA ASP A 86 -12.26 6.88 -4.20
C ASP A 86 -11.37 7.14 -2.96
N PHE A 87 -10.05 6.93 -3.07
CA PHE A 87 -9.12 6.99 -1.94
C PHE A 87 -9.14 8.35 -1.23
N SER A 88 -9.33 9.46 -1.96
CA SER A 88 -9.44 10.80 -1.37
C SER A 88 -10.68 10.94 -0.49
N THR A 89 -11.82 10.41 -0.96
CA THR A 89 -13.08 10.40 -0.20
C THR A 89 -12.95 9.51 1.02
N VAL A 90 -12.38 8.32 0.87
CA VAL A 90 -12.17 7.40 2.00
C VAL A 90 -11.24 8.02 3.04
N ASN A 91 -10.10 8.56 2.64
CA ASN A 91 -9.17 9.24 3.55
C ASN A 91 -9.86 10.39 4.30
N SER A 92 -10.65 11.20 3.59
CA SER A 92 -11.41 12.29 4.22
C SER A 92 -12.42 11.80 5.26
N ILE A 93 -13.06 10.65 5.02
CA ILE A 93 -13.95 10.03 6.01
C ILE A 93 -13.14 9.55 7.22
N LEU A 94 -12.01 8.87 7.01
CA LEU A 94 -11.17 8.41 8.12
C LEU A 94 -10.65 9.60 8.96
N ASP A 95 -10.23 10.69 8.31
CA ASP A 95 -9.84 11.94 8.97
C ASP A 95 -11.00 12.55 9.78
N LEU A 96 -12.20 12.65 9.20
CA LEU A 96 -13.38 13.22 9.88
C LEU A 96 -13.81 12.45 11.14
N TYR A 97 -13.51 11.15 11.18
CA TYR A 97 -13.81 10.29 12.32
C TYR A 97 -12.61 10.10 13.25
N ASP A 98 -11.51 10.85 13.06
CA ASP A 98 -10.25 10.71 13.78
C ASP A 98 -9.79 9.24 13.86
N ILE A 99 -9.81 8.54 12.73
CA ILE A 99 -9.32 7.17 12.58
C ILE A 99 -7.89 7.27 12.05
N PRO A 100 -6.86 6.76 12.76
CA PRO A 100 -5.51 6.77 12.24
C PRO A 100 -5.38 5.88 11.01
N PHE A 101 -4.81 6.38 9.92
CA PHE A 101 -4.58 5.59 8.72
C PHE A 101 -3.27 5.91 8.03
N LEU A 102 -2.76 4.93 7.29
CA LEU A 102 -1.60 5.07 6.43
C LEU A 102 -2.02 5.19 4.97
N ILE A 103 -1.76 6.36 4.38
CA ILE A 103 -2.02 6.61 2.96
C ILE A 103 -1.16 5.69 2.10
N GLN A 104 -1.80 5.02 1.13
CA GLN A 104 -1.08 4.22 0.14
C GLN A 104 -0.38 5.16 -0.87
N THR A 105 0.95 5.07 -0.97
CA THR A 105 1.69 5.78 -2.02
C THR A 105 1.43 5.15 -3.40
N PRO A 106 1.65 5.87 -4.51
CA PRO A 106 1.55 5.29 -5.86
C PRO A 106 2.42 4.04 -6.03
N PHE A 107 3.62 4.03 -5.43
CA PHE A 107 4.52 2.89 -5.45
C PHE A 107 3.90 1.66 -4.77
N ILE A 108 3.40 1.79 -3.53
CA ILE A 108 2.76 0.69 -2.79
C ILE A 108 1.52 0.19 -3.54
N SER A 109 0.75 1.11 -4.11
CA SER A 109 -0.41 0.81 -4.95
C SER A 109 -0.05 -0.10 -6.12
N ASP A 110 1.01 0.23 -6.84
CA ASP A 110 1.40 -0.49 -8.04
C ASP A 110 2.14 -1.81 -7.72
N TYR A 111 2.93 -1.80 -6.64
CA TYR A 111 3.62 -2.99 -6.12
C TYR A 111 2.63 -4.11 -5.80
N TYR A 112 1.63 -3.86 -4.96
CA TYR A 112 0.68 -4.90 -4.55
C TYR A 112 -0.31 -5.33 -5.64
N ARG A 113 -0.41 -4.57 -6.74
CA ARG A 113 -1.25 -4.90 -7.88
C ARG A 113 -0.49 -5.57 -9.03
N ASP A 114 0.80 -5.83 -8.84
CA ASP A 114 1.70 -6.41 -9.86
C ASP A 114 1.75 -5.58 -11.16
N VAL A 115 1.53 -4.26 -11.06
CA VAL A 115 1.57 -3.33 -12.20
C VAL A 115 2.77 -2.38 -12.15
N LEU A 116 3.62 -2.52 -11.13
CA LEU A 116 4.82 -1.71 -10.95
C LEU A 116 5.77 -1.87 -12.14
N GLN A 117 5.89 -0.81 -12.95
CA GLN A 117 6.88 -0.75 -14.02
C GLN A 117 8.18 -0.18 -13.47
N VAL A 118 9.08 -1.08 -13.09
CA VAL A 118 10.40 -0.70 -12.57
C VAL A 118 11.31 -0.41 -13.75
N LEU A 119 11.85 0.81 -13.79
CA LEU A 119 12.94 1.15 -14.70
C LEU A 119 14.15 0.27 -14.38
N ASN A 120 14.60 -0.51 -15.36
CA ASN A 120 15.70 -1.47 -15.24
C ASN A 120 16.44 -1.58 -16.59
N GLU A 121 17.54 -2.32 -16.62
CA GLU A 121 18.36 -2.48 -17.83
C GLU A 121 17.56 -3.01 -19.03
N ASN A 122 16.54 -3.85 -18.79
CA ASN A 122 15.72 -4.43 -19.87
C ASN A 122 14.81 -3.40 -20.55
N ASN A 123 14.49 -2.28 -19.90
CA ASN A 123 13.67 -1.20 -20.48
C ASN A 123 14.43 0.11 -20.69
N LEU A 124 15.73 0.16 -20.37
CA LEU A 124 16.60 1.30 -20.63
C LEU A 124 16.57 1.71 -22.11
N GLU A 125 16.67 0.75 -23.02
CA GLU A 125 16.61 1.01 -24.47
C GLU A 125 15.29 1.68 -24.88
N LYS A 126 14.17 1.27 -24.30
CA LYS A 126 12.86 1.90 -24.56
C LYS A 126 12.83 3.36 -24.10
N VAL A 127 13.51 3.68 -23.00
CA VAL A 127 13.55 5.02 -22.41
C VAL A 127 14.49 5.93 -23.19
N ILE A 128 15.71 5.47 -23.52
CA ILE A 128 16.67 6.30 -24.26
C ILE A 128 16.20 6.61 -25.68
N ASN A 129 15.39 5.74 -26.28
CA ASN A 129 14.83 5.94 -27.62
C ASN A 129 13.72 7.01 -27.69
N ILE A 130 13.28 7.54 -26.53
CA ILE A 130 12.40 8.73 -26.49
C ILE A 130 13.18 9.99 -26.90
N PHE A 131 14.48 10.03 -26.61
CA PHE A 131 15.31 11.20 -26.83
C PHE A 131 15.96 11.13 -28.22
N GLU A 132 16.09 12.27 -28.88
CA GLU A 132 16.80 12.36 -30.17
C GLU A 132 18.29 12.63 -29.93
N GLU A 133 18.58 13.59 -29.04
CA GLU A 133 19.93 14.07 -28.73
C GLU A 133 20.76 13.07 -27.95
N LYS A 134 22.07 13.04 -28.27
CA LYS A 134 23.02 12.11 -27.63
C LYS A 134 23.25 12.45 -26.15
N GLU A 135 23.27 13.74 -25.81
CA GLU A 135 23.50 14.17 -24.43
C GLU A 135 22.40 13.68 -23.48
N ASP A 136 21.14 13.76 -23.90
CA ASP A 136 20.00 13.27 -23.12
C ASP A 136 20.05 11.74 -22.95
N LYS A 137 20.40 11.00 -24.01
CA LYS A 137 20.57 9.54 -23.94
C LYS A 137 21.65 9.15 -22.93
N ASP A 138 22.78 9.85 -22.95
CA ASP A 138 23.91 9.55 -22.08
C ASP A 138 23.61 9.93 -20.62
N LEU A 139 22.87 11.02 -20.38
CA LEU A 139 22.36 11.39 -19.05
C LEU A 139 21.45 10.30 -18.47
N TYR A 140 20.44 9.85 -19.22
CA TYR A 140 19.51 8.84 -18.72
C TYR A 140 20.16 7.46 -18.53
N LYS A 141 21.14 7.09 -19.37
CA LYS A 141 21.98 5.90 -19.10
C LYS A 141 22.74 6.00 -17.80
N LEU A 142 23.29 7.19 -17.48
CA LEU A 142 24.02 7.41 -16.23
C LEU A 142 23.09 7.34 -15.03
N ILE A 143 21.91 7.97 -15.09
CA ILE A 143 20.89 7.91 -14.02
C ILE A 143 20.49 6.45 -13.73
N PHE A 144 20.35 5.62 -14.77
CA PHE A 144 20.03 4.19 -14.61
C PHE A 144 21.16 3.37 -13.99
N LYS A 145 22.43 3.76 -14.19
CA LYS A 145 23.59 3.06 -13.63
C LYS A 145 23.87 3.41 -12.16
N ILE A 146 23.44 4.58 -11.71
CA ILE A 146 23.67 5.07 -10.34
C ILE A 146 22.52 4.64 -9.40
N ARG A 147 21.36 4.28 -9.95
CA ARG A 147 20.29 3.59 -9.21
C ARG A 147 20.67 2.16 -8.87
#